data_AF-A0A7D9I3S3-F1
#
_entry.id   AF-A0A7D9I3S3-F1
#
_cell.length_a   1.000
_cell.length_b   1.000
_cell.length_c   1.000
_cell.angle_alpha   90.00
_cell.angle_beta   90.00
_cell.angle_gamma   90.00
#
_symmetry.space_group_name_H-M   'P 1'
#
loop_
_entity.id
_entity.type
_entity.pdbx_description
1 polymer ?
#
loop_
_entity_poly.entity_id
_entity_poly.type
_entity_poly.pdbx_seq_one_letter_code
_entity_poly.pdbx_strand_id
1 'polypeptide(L)'
;MKNSPVTWNLPSNEKPVDPMGPPHWSSKFGDVNIEDVAIQISTTKNFEDTKAHWSYRLKIKRALGNLFGVGSGGCTDFHSGIGNVSYVKDILTETVVTTKFNCSQFGPHTDLGWGRMNFCLRNKCSKGYDAFIEGFPFKLDSHGSFSYSASSEFSGITHGATAFVDCDAGKCCACFGPKGGRGHYCSRECKAVNGGIILNGQVYVWYWIRTRMPERLWKRCMEFKMKTETGKVETYYIDRKTGPAHKGTCSQQFQTFLNEGTLLVKNKESFNNLLPVPGQISYREDNKKLYVNKGNEWDAIGSEKELEKIEGRLNEITKKSCKDILAANKFAISGIYSIQPAASKLFQVYCDMETHGGGWTFVYSYTFTNYNSFGSGSNAVTPRPNWPARTANVPISTTPPLSESSLGAVDWNLWKNIGKEFMVKSNINHWIVCQPNGGSLVTKKNGLMRCQNIKNVATACSGVVPYRVFWHNVGPTLHASSYYYYFNGFTRYHYPTHDPCGKNSGSNHKNGVSNPGGQIYLR
;
A
#
# COMPACT_ATOMS: atom_id res chain seq x y z
N MET A 1 25.44 27.39 42.81
CA MET A 1 26.78 26.79 42.96
C MET A 1 26.64 25.45 43.65
N LYS A 2 26.92 24.35 42.97
CA LYS A 2 27.41 23.10 43.57
C LYS A 2 27.77 22.16 42.41
N ASN A 3 28.99 21.63 42.45
CA ASN A 3 29.44 20.50 41.66
C ASN A 3 28.57 19.30 42.03
N SER A 4 27.39 19.19 41.42
CA SER A 4 26.49 18.06 41.62
C SER A 4 25.95 17.74 40.23
N PRO A 5 26.38 16.62 39.63
CA PRO A 5 25.69 16.11 38.49
C PRO A 5 24.38 15.67 39.09
N VAL A 6 23.27 16.16 38.59
CA VAL A 6 22.09 15.32 38.75
C VAL A 6 22.48 14.02 38.00
N THR A 7 22.31 12.83 38.54
CA THR A 7 22.63 11.59 37.79
C THR A 7 21.35 11.18 37.13
N TRP A 8 21.05 11.95 36.09
CA TRP A 8 19.87 11.84 35.28
C TRP A 8 19.85 10.45 34.68
N ASN A 9 18.79 9.72 34.93
CA ASN A 9 18.53 8.51 34.21
C ASN A 9 17.03 8.37 33.99
N LEU A 10 16.69 7.78 32.85
CA LEU A 10 15.40 7.65 32.20
C LEU A 10 14.27 7.42 33.21
N PRO A 11 13.54 8.48 33.55
CA PRO A 11 12.48 8.31 34.50
C PRO A 11 11.31 7.64 33.78
N SER A 12 10.69 6.61 34.38
CA SER A 12 9.45 6.00 33.83
C SER A 12 8.29 7.01 33.68
N ASN A 13 8.51 8.24 34.14
CA ASN A 13 7.76 9.48 34.01
C ASN A 13 8.78 10.60 33.73
N GLU A 14 8.57 11.66 32.96
CA GLU A 14 9.61 12.64 32.51
C GLU A 14 10.31 13.53 33.60
N LYS A 15 10.50 13.04 34.84
CA LYS A 15 11.03 13.78 35.98
C LYS A 15 12.54 13.55 36.20
N PRO A 16 13.36 14.60 36.30
CA PRO A 16 14.78 14.50 36.66
C PRO A 16 15.03 13.76 37.99
N VAL A 17 16.15 13.04 38.05
CA VAL A 17 16.56 12.23 39.21
C VAL A 17 17.88 12.76 39.77
N ASP A 18 17.84 13.29 40.98
CA ASP A 18 19.05 13.66 41.75
C ASP A 18 19.80 12.38 42.21
N PRO A 19 21.14 12.32 42.26
CA PRO A 19 21.90 11.16 42.74
C PRO A 19 21.54 10.78 44.17
N MET A 20 21.17 11.79 44.95
CA MET A 20 20.71 11.68 46.34
C MET A 20 19.17 11.60 46.44
N GLY A 21 18.46 11.61 45.30
CA GLY A 21 17.01 11.51 45.19
C GLY A 21 16.50 10.09 44.89
N PRO A 22 15.17 9.87 44.98
CA PRO A 22 14.59 8.59 44.61
C PRO A 22 14.83 8.34 43.12
N PRO A 23 15.25 7.14 42.71
CA PRO A 23 15.56 6.82 41.33
C PRO A 23 14.32 6.47 40.53
N HIS A 24 14.37 6.78 39.24
CA HIS A 24 13.22 6.64 38.35
C HIS A 24 13.39 5.60 37.23
N TRP A 25 14.35 4.68 37.31
CA TRP A 25 14.39 3.55 36.37
C TRP A 25 13.27 2.53 36.66
N SER A 26 12.92 1.74 35.65
CA SER A 26 11.97 0.64 35.82
C SER A 26 12.70 -0.63 36.28
N SER A 27 12.58 -0.96 37.56
CA SER A 27 13.07 -2.22 38.13
C SER A 27 12.44 -3.46 37.51
N LYS A 28 11.35 -3.32 36.73
CA LYS A 28 10.74 -4.41 35.95
C LYS A 28 11.71 -5.04 34.96
N PHE A 29 12.78 -4.34 34.57
CA PHE A 29 13.80 -4.86 33.66
C PHE A 29 15.01 -5.46 34.40
N GLY A 30 15.03 -5.45 35.73
CA GLY A 30 16.19 -5.91 36.52
C GLY A 30 16.61 -7.34 36.22
N ASP A 31 15.67 -8.26 36.01
CA ASP A 31 15.97 -9.65 35.69
C ASP A 31 16.02 -9.95 34.19
N VAL A 32 15.87 -8.94 33.35
CA VAL A 32 15.93 -9.09 31.90
C VAL A 32 17.39 -9.16 31.46
N ASN A 33 17.74 -10.24 30.75
CA ASN A 33 19.06 -10.41 30.15
C ASN A 33 19.24 -9.43 28.98
N ILE A 34 20.31 -8.64 29.05
CA ILE A 34 20.65 -7.63 28.05
C ILE A 34 21.91 -8.02 27.27
N GLU A 35 21.93 -7.63 25.99
CA GLU A 35 23.08 -7.75 25.10
C GLU A 35 23.86 -6.45 24.98
N ASP A 36 23.15 -5.31 24.91
CA ASP A 36 23.74 -3.98 24.83
C ASP A 36 23.19 -3.09 25.94
N VAL A 37 24.07 -2.22 26.45
CA VAL A 37 23.68 -1.05 27.24
C VAL A 37 24.31 0.19 26.62
N ALA A 38 23.54 1.24 26.41
CA ALA A 38 24.01 2.50 25.83
C ALA A 38 23.79 3.68 26.77
N ILE A 39 24.70 4.65 26.70
CA ILE A 39 24.72 5.86 27.49
C ILE A 39 24.72 7.03 26.51
N GLN A 40 23.73 7.88 26.64
CA GLN A 40 23.52 9.07 25.80
C GLN A 40 23.46 10.30 26.68
N ILE A 41 24.17 11.36 26.30
CA ILE A 41 24.31 12.60 27.05
C ILE A 41 23.64 13.72 26.25
N SER A 42 22.80 14.54 26.89
CA SER A 42 22.19 15.74 26.31
C SER A 42 22.27 16.95 27.25
N THR A 43 22.13 18.17 26.73
CA THR A 43 22.07 19.40 27.58
C THR A 43 20.65 19.79 27.95
N THR A 44 19.64 19.15 27.34
CA THR A 44 18.23 19.35 27.65
C THR A 44 17.51 18.03 27.96
N LYS A 45 16.27 18.13 28.48
CA LYS A 45 15.33 16.99 28.66
C LYS A 45 14.95 16.29 27.36
N ASN A 46 15.24 16.88 26.20
CA ASN A 46 15.01 16.23 24.92
C ASN A 46 16.25 15.41 24.56
N PHE A 47 16.08 14.10 24.34
CA PHE A 47 17.17 13.22 23.92
C PHE A 47 17.71 13.59 22.52
N GLU A 48 16.97 14.31 21.69
CA GLU A 48 17.44 14.79 20.38
C GLU A 48 18.63 15.75 20.49
N ASP A 49 18.77 16.45 21.63
CA ASP A 49 19.90 17.34 21.92
C ASP A 49 21.15 16.56 22.39
N THR A 50 21.45 15.46 21.70
CA THR A 50 22.56 14.56 22.05
C THR A 50 23.91 15.23 21.82
N LYS A 51 24.78 15.16 22.82
CA LYS A 51 26.18 15.61 22.76
C LYS A 51 27.17 14.45 22.66
N ALA A 52 26.88 13.33 23.29
CA ALA A 52 27.65 12.08 23.17
C ALA A 52 26.72 10.88 23.33
N HIS A 53 26.98 9.78 22.60
CA HIS A 53 26.18 8.56 22.73
C HIS A 53 27.02 7.34 22.37
N TRP A 54 27.23 6.42 23.31
CA TRP A 54 27.95 5.18 23.06
C TRP A 54 27.23 3.98 23.64
N SER A 55 27.54 2.79 23.13
CA SER A 55 27.01 1.52 23.63
C SER A 55 28.10 0.50 23.89
N TYR A 56 27.92 -0.27 24.97
CA TYR A 56 28.71 -1.43 25.32
C TYR A 56 28.00 -2.68 24.81
N ARG A 57 28.63 -3.41 23.89
CA ARG A 57 28.21 -4.78 23.53
C ARG A 57 28.76 -5.75 24.56
N LEU A 58 27.92 -6.49 25.27
CA LEU A 58 28.38 -7.51 26.20
C LEU A 58 28.78 -8.81 25.46
N LYS A 59 29.88 -9.43 25.87
CA LYS A 59 30.31 -10.76 25.39
C LYS A 59 29.34 -11.85 25.83
N ILE A 60 28.82 -11.73 27.05
CA ILE A 60 27.90 -12.68 27.68
C ILE A 60 26.66 -11.90 28.13
N LYS A 61 25.48 -12.36 27.73
CA LYS A 61 24.21 -11.77 28.18
C LYS A 61 24.09 -11.91 29.70
N ARG A 62 23.68 -10.85 30.38
CA ARG A 62 23.39 -10.89 31.82
C ARG A 62 22.22 -9.99 32.18
N ALA A 63 21.60 -10.29 33.30
CA ALA A 63 20.49 -9.51 33.83
C ALA A 63 20.94 -8.06 34.05
N LEU A 64 20.10 -7.09 33.68
CA LEU A 64 20.38 -5.66 33.90
C LEU A 64 20.72 -5.37 35.38
N GLY A 65 20.04 -6.03 36.30
CA GLY A 65 20.28 -5.99 37.74
C GLY A 65 21.60 -6.56 38.22
N ASN A 66 22.33 -7.24 37.33
CA ASN A 66 23.70 -7.74 37.51
C ASN A 66 24.62 -7.11 36.46
N LEU A 67 24.33 -5.89 36.00
CA LEU A 67 25.12 -5.22 34.97
C LEU A 67 26.56 -4.99 35.44
N PHE A 68 26.75 -4.69 36.72
CA PHE A 68 28.05 -4.53 37.34
C PHE A 68 28.42 -5.82 38.10
N GLY A 69 29.69 -6.16 38.21
CA GLY A 69 30.05 -7.24 39.14
C GLY A 69 31.52 -7.59 39.21
N VAL A 70 31.93 -8.07 40.39
CA VAL A 70 33.14 -8.85 40.63
C VAL A 70 33.00 -10.18 39.88
N GLY A 71 34.03 -10.60 39.13
CA GLY A 71 33.98 -11.84 38.35
C GLY A 71 33.12 -11.78 37.06
N SER A 72 32.60 -10.60 36.68
CA SER A 72 31.88 -10.40 35.41
C SER A 72 32.78 -10.43 34.17
N GLY A 73 34.04 -10.86 34.33
CA GLY A 73 35.11 -10.98 33.33
C GLY A 73 35.59 -9.64 32.81
N GLY A 74 36.88 -9.34 32.94
CA GLY A 74 37.51 -8.18 32.31
C GLY A 74 37.66 -6.90 33.14
N CYS A 75 36.98 -6.76 34.28
CA CYS A 75 37.33 -5.78 35.33
C CYS A 75 38.16 -6.47 36.43
N THR A 76 39.11 -5.77 37.06
CA THR A 76 39.97 -6.35 38.12
C THR A 76 39.22 -6.48 39.46
N ASP A 77 39.71 -7.33 40.37
CA ASP A 77 39.05 -7.60 41.66
C ASP A 77 38.88 -6.36 42.56
N PHE A 78 39.71 -5.33 42.36
CA PHE A 78 39.69 -4.09 43.15
C PHE A 78 38.74 -3.01 42.60
N HIS A 79 38.31 -3.14 41.34
CA HIS A 79 37.44 -2.16 40.68
C HIS A 79 36.39 -2.90 39.86
N SER A 80 35.18 -3.02 40.41
CA SER A 80 34.03 -3.54 39.68
C SER A 80 33.55 -2.54 38.63
N GLY A 81 32.79 -3.00 37.64
CA GLY A 81 32.40 -2.17 36.52
C GLY A 81 31.54 -2.89 35.50
N ILE A 82 31.31 -2.25 34.35
CA ILE A 82 30.72 -2.91 33.19
C ILE A 82 31.84 -3.70 32.50
N GLY A 83 32.05 -4.93 32.95
CA GLY A 83 33.02 -5.87 32.38
C GLY A 83 32.47 -6.68 31.21
N ASN A 84 33.36 -7.45 30.58
CA ASN A 84 33.10 -8.36 29.47
C ASN A 84 32.52 -7.64 28.25
N VAL A 85 33.06 -6.47 27.95
CA VAL A 85 32.68 -5.72 26.75
C VAL A 85 33.36 -6.34 25.53
N SER A 86 32.57 -6.66 24.50
CA SER A 86 33.03 -7.19 23.22
C SER A 86 33.50 -6.07 22.30
N TYR A 87 32.77 -4.96 22.28
CA TYR A 87 33.15 -3.75 21.57
C TYR A 87 32.34 -2.56 22.12
N VAL A 88 32.86 -1.36 21.88
CA VAL A 88 32.13 -0.11 22.10
C VAL A 88 31.80 0.50 20.76
N LYS A 89 30.53 0.89 20.59
CA LYS A 89 30.05 1.59 19.39
C LYS A 89 29.68 3.02 19.77
N ASP A 90 30.24 4.00 19.08
CA ASP A 90 29.75 5.38 19.10
C ASP A 90 28.51 5.42 18.20
N ILE A 91 27.37 5.77 18.80
CA ILE A 91 26.08 5.78 18.14
C ILE A 91 25.94 7.01 17.24
N LEU A 92 26.59 8.13 17.56
CA LEU A 92 26.52 9.35 16.75
C LEU A 92 27.27 9.25 15.42
N THR A 93 28.30 8.40 15.36
CA THR A 93 29.05 8.10 14.14
C THR A 93 28.68 6.76 13.53
N GLU A 94 27.86 5.97 14.23
CA GLU A 94 27.55 4.58 13.91
C GLU A 94 28.79 3.67 13.77
N THR A 95 29.92 4.05 14.36
CA THR A 95 31.19 3.30 14.23
C THR A 95 31.55 2.52 15.49
N VAL A 96 32.15 1.34 15.30
CA VAL A 96 32.83 0.64 16.41
C VAL A 96 34.14 1.36 16.67
N VAL A 97 34.21 2.02 17.83
CA VAL A 97 35.35 2.85 18.23
C VAL A 97 36.47 2.02 18.84
N THR A 98 36.15 0.85 19.40
CA THR A 98 37.14 -0.09 19.93
C THR A 98 36.55 -1.49 20.13
N THR A 99 37.37 -2.51 19.89
CA THR A 99 37.11 -3.92 20.24
C THR A 99 38.05 -4.42 21.35
N LYS A 100 38.99 -3.57 21.79
CA LYS A 100 39.96 -3.88 22.85
C LYS A 100 39.45 -3.51 24.23
N PHE A 101 38.51 -2.57 24.30
CA PHE A 101 37.92 -2.13 25.56
C PHE A 101 37.16 -3.27 26.24
N ASN A 102 37.49 -3.53 27.50
CA ASN A 102 37.01 -4.68 28.24
C ASN A 102 36.22 -4.27 29.50
N CYS A 103 36.54 -3.12 30.10
CA CYS A 103 35.96 -2.70 31.37
C CYS A 103 35.79 -1.18 31.53
N SER A 104 34.55 -0.76 31.83
CA SER A 104 34.25 0.57 32.40
C SER A 104 34.22 0.47 33.92
N GLN A 105 35.26 0.97 34.59
CA GLN A 105 35.38 0.89 36.05
C GLN A 105 34.35 1.79 36.75
N PHE A 106 33.71 1.22 37.76
CA PHE A 106 32.62 1.83 38.54
C PHE A 106 32.73 1.41 40.02
N GLY A 107 33.34 2.26 40.85
CA GLY A 107 33.34 2.18 42.31
C GLY A 107 33.89 0.90 42.97
N PRO A 108 34.51 0.96 44.16
CA PRO A 108 35.07 -0.24 44.79
C PRO A 108 34.12 -1.02 45.73
N HIS A 109 32.93 -0.53 46.09
CA HIS A 109 32.19 -1.08 47.24
C HIS A 109 31.00 -2.01 46.87
N THR A 110 30.72 -3.05 47.67
CA THR A 110 29.61 -4.01 47.47
C THR A 110 28.26 -3.49 47.97
N ASP A 111 28.24 -2.78 49.09
CA ASP A 111 26.99 -2.21 49.66
C ASP A 111 26.69 -0.78 49.15
N LEU A 112 27.64 -0.19 48.40
CA LEU A 112 27.65 1.19 47.91
C LEU A 112 28.13 1.18 46.45
N GLY A 113 28.12 2.29 45.70
CA GLY A 113 28.65 2.31 44.33
C GLY A 113 28.01 1.28 43.38
N TRP A 114 28.79 0.34 42.83
CA TRP A 114 28.31 -0.63 41.84
C TRP A 114 27.28 -1.63 42.40
N GLY A 115 27.48 -2.11 43.62
CA GLY A 115 26.56 -3.10 44.20
C GLY A 115 25.24 -2.45 44.58
N ARG A 116 25.28 -1.18 45.02
CA ARG A 116 24.08 -0.36 45.17
C ARG A 116 23.40 -0.12 43.83
N MET A 117 24.13 0.20 42.77
CA MET A 117 23.58 0.36 41.42
C MET A 117 22.85 -0.91 40.94
N ASN A 118 23.44 -2.10 41.10
CA ASN A 118 22.79 -3.37 40.81
C ASN A 118 21.49 -3.58 41.61
N PHE A 119 21.55 -3.37 42.93
CA PHE A 119 20.36 -3.47 43.80
C PHE A 119 19.25 -2.56 43.28
N CYS A 120 19.62 -1.33 42.98
CA CYS A 120 18.76 -0.27 42.50
C CYS A 120 18.16 -0.64 41.13
N LEU A 121 18.92 -1.19 40.18
CA LEU A 121 18.38 -1.70 38.91
C LEU A 121 17.36 -2.85 39.06
N ARG A 122 17.39 -3.60 40.18
CA ARG A 122 16.40 -4.66 40.49
C ARG A 122 15.24 -4.23 41.38
N ASN A 123 15.42 -3.21 42.20
CA ASN A 123 14.50 -2.89 43.30
C ASN A 123 14.09 -1.41 43.28
N LYS A 124 12.94 -1.12 43.90
CA LYS A 124 12.61 0.27 44.24
C LYS A 124 13.64 0.77 45.26
N CYS A 125 14.31 1.86 44.95
CA CYS A 125 15.52 2.27 45.67
C CYS A 125 15.34 3.70 46.23
N SER A 126 14.46 3.90 47.21
CA SER A 126 13.97 5.23 47.66
C SER A 126 15.01 6.30 48.00
N LYS A 127 16.25 5.94 48.31
CA LYS A 127 17.35 6.86 48.68
C LYS A 127 18.39 7.10 47.57
N GLY A 128 18.10 6.69 46.34
CA GLY A 128 19.08 6.77 45.24
C GLY A 128 20.21 5.75 45.39
N TYR A 129 21.19 5.86 44.49
CA TYR A 129 22.31 4.92 44.42
C TYR A 129 23.61 5.46 45.04
N ASP A 130 23.71 6.78 45.25
CA ASP A 130 24.79 7.40 46.02
C ASP A 130 24.31 7.57 47.47
N ALA A 131 24.54 6.56 48.30
CA ALA A 131 24.00 6.53 49.66
C ALA A 131 24.92 7.27 50.63
N PHE A 132 24.38 8.30 51.30
CA PHE A 132 24.93 8.85 52.53
C PHE A 132 24.57 7.93 53.71
N ILE A 133 25.56 7.40 54.42
CA ILE A 133 25.35 6.73 55.70
C ILE A 133 25.39 7.81 56.79
N GLU A 134 24.25 8.12 57.40
CA GLU A 134 24.20 9.02 58.56
C GLU A 134 25.15 8.52 59.66
N GLY A 135 26.13 9.35 60.01
CA GLY A 135 27.11 9.06 61.07
C GLY A 135 28.55 8.75 60.60
N PHE A 136 28.81 8.64 59.29
CA PHE A 136 30.17 8.46 58.74
C PHE A 136 30.56 9.58 57.75
N PRO A 137 31.80 10.11 57.78
CA PRO A 137 32.21 11.27 56.98
C PRO A 137 32.63 10.96 55.53
N PHE A 138 32.37 9.75 55.01
CA PHE A 138 32.77 9.39 53.64
C PHE A 138 31.64 9.65 52.63
N LYS A 139 31.88 10.54 51.67
CA LYS A 139 31.01 10.77 50.52
C LYS A 139 31.47 9.89 49.34
N LEU A 140 30.57 9.06 48.80
CA LEU A 140 30.89 8.05 47.78
C LEU A 140 30.72 8.54 46.33
N ASP A 141 30.40 9.83 46.15
CA ASP A 141 30.54 10.58 44.89
C ASP A 141 32.00 10.73 44.43
N SER A 142 32.94 10.05 45.08
CA SER A 142 34.33 9.98 44.68
C SER A 142 34.57 8.97 43.56
N HIS A 143 33.69 7.97 43.37
CA HIS A 143 34.01 6.77 42.61
C HIS A 143 32.82 6.13 41.87
N GLY A 144 32.41 6.68 40.71
CA GLY A 144 31.49 6.02 39.77
C GLY A 144 31.62 6.64 38.39
N SER A 145 31.65 5.85 37.31
CA SER A 145 31.54 6.42 35.95
C SER A 145 31.07 5.45 34.89
N PHE A 146 30.21 5.96 34.01
CA PHE A 146 30.04 5.36 32.69
C PHE A 146 31.07 5.97 31.78
N SER A 147 32.05 5.18 31.39
CA SER A 147 33.13 5.64 30.52
C SER A 147 33.57 4.57 29.53
N TYR A 148 34.22 4.99 28.47
CA TYR A 148 34.99 4.08 27.65
C TYR A 148 36.27 4.75 27.18
N SER A 149 37.27 3.93 26.84
CA SER A 149 38.45 4.37 26.11
C SER A 149 38.54 3.64 24.79
N ALA A 150 38.68 4.38 23.70
CA ALA A 150 38.95 3.80 22.39
C ALA A 150 40.42 3.31 22.26
N SER A 151 41.32 3.81 23.13
CA SER A 151 42.76 3.53 23.10
C SER A 151 43.28 2.62 24.22
N SER A 152 42.45 2.28 25.21
CA SER A 152 42.81 1.46 26.38
C SER A 152 41.77 0.35 26.62
N GLU A 153 42.19 -0.72 27.30
CA GLU A 153 41.29 -1.81 27.70
C GLU A 153 40.36 -1.41 28.87
N PHE A 154 40.72 -0.36 29.59
CA PHE A 154 40.04 0.13 30.78
C PHE A 154 39.85 1.65 30.73
N SER A 155 38.76 2.13 31.33
CA SER A 155 38.53 3.55 31.59
C SER A 155 37.77 3.74 32.90
N GLY A 156 37.79 4.97 33.43
CA GLY A 156 36.99 5.37 34.60
C GLY A 156 37.86 6.01 35.69
N ILE A 157 37.49 5.80 36.94
CA ILE A 157 38.01 6.48 38.16
C ILE A 157 39.53 6.73 38.21
N THR A 158 40.33 5.80 37.72
CA THR A 158 41.81 5.89 37.75
C THR A 158 42.44 6.08 36.37
N HIS A 159 41.66 6.09 35.29
CA HIS A 159 42.14 6.01 33.91
C HIS A 159 41.48 7.06 33.00
N GLY A 160 42.25 7.59 32.05
CA GLY A 160 41.70 8.49 31.03
C GLY A 160 40.62 7.80 30.18
N ALA A 161 39.69 8.61 29.65
CA ALA A 161 38.56 8.11 28.88
C ALA A 161 38.37 8.93 27.59
N THR A 162 37.80 8.28 26.58
CA THR A 162 37.32 8.91 25.35
C THR A 162 36.00 9.63 25.59
N ALA A 163 35.11 9.01 26.38
CA ALA A 163 33.93 9.66 26.94
C ALA A 163 33.72 9.18 28.38
N PHE A 164 33.16 10.06 29.19
CA PHE A 164 32.97 9.91 30.62
C PHE A 164 31.73 10.67 31.05
N VAL A 165 30.90 10.09 31.88
CA VAL A 165 29.89 10.80 32.64
C VAL A 165 29.79 10.19 34.01
N ASP A 166 29.72 11.06 35.04
CA ASP A 166 29.49 10.82 36.49
C ASP A 166 30.50 11.66 37.33
N CYS A 167 30.73 11.29 38.59
CA CYS A 167 31.62 11.95 39.52
C CYS A 167 32.99 11.26 39.66
N ASP A 168 34.06 12.06 39.66
CA ASP A 168 35.40 11.64 40.05
C ASP A 168 35.96 12.62 41.09
N ALA A 169 36.38 12.08 42.24
CA ALA A 169 36.94 12.83 43.36
C ALA A 169 36.05 14.02 43.81
N GLY A 170 34.72 13.83 43.86
CA GLY A 170 33.75 14.84 44.30
C GLY A 170 33.50 15.97 43.28
N LYS A 171 34.03 15.85 42.06
CA LYS A 171 33.69 16.72 40.92
C LYS A 171 33.01 15.89 39.86
N CYS A 172 31.96 16.43 39.27
CA CYS A 172 31.18 15.64 38.37
C CYS A 172 30.73 16.41 37.14
N CYS A 173 30.70 15.68 36.03
CA CYS A 173 30.60 16.25 34.70
C CYS A 173 30.19 15.17 33.69
N ALA A 174 29.79 15.63 32.52
CA ALA A 174 30.01 14.85 31.30
C ALA A 174 31.24 15.39 30.59
N CYS A 175 32.10 14.49 30.14
CA CYS A 175 33.22 14.81 29.29
C CYS A 175 33.27 13.86 28.10
N PHE A 176 33.59 14.37 26.91
CA PHE A 176 33.70 13.55 25.71
C PHE A 176 34.61 14.19 24.67
N GLY A 177 35.20 13.36 23.82
CA GLY A 177 35.98 13.78 22.68
C GLY A 177 35.15 14.36 21.53
N PRO A 178 35.82 14.94 20.52
CA PRO A 178 35.18 15.31 19.27
C PRO A 178 34.58 14.07 18.57
N LYS A 179 33.58 14.30 17.72
CA LYS A 179 32.89 13.25 16.95
C LYS A 179 33.91 12.39 16.17
N GLY A 180 33.92 11.08 16.42
CA GLY A 180 34.88 10.13 15.79
C GLY A 180 36.28 10.11 16.42
N GLY A 181 36.54 10.92 17.45
CA GLY A 181 37.79 10.92 18.20
C GLY A 181 38.03 9.60 18.93
N ARG A 182 39.29 9.16 18.99
CA ARG A 182 39.70 7.88 19.62
C ARG A 182 40.74 8.03 20.73
N GLY A 183 41.13 9.26 21.06
CA GLY A 183 42.07 9.53 22.14
C GLY A 183 41.43 9.52 23.53
N HIS A 184 42.24 9.77 24.54
CA HIS A 184 41.76 10.19 25.85
C HIS A 184 41.48 11.68 25.83
N TYR A 185 40.25 12.05 26.14
CA TYR A 185 39.77 13.43 26.17
C TYR A 185 39.35 13.87 27.57
N CYS A 186 39.14 12.90 28.46
CA CYS A 186 38.67 13.07 29.81
C CYS A 186 39.68 12.47 30.77
N SER A 187 40.12 13.28 31.74
CA SER A 187 41.04 12.87 32.79
C SER A 187 40.41 13.10 34.16
N ARG A 188 41.15 12.75 35.22
CA ARG A 188 40.67 12.77 36.60
C ARG A 188 40.17 14.15 37.02
N GLU A 189 39.26 14.16 37.99
CA GLU A 189 38.58 15.34 38.53
C GLU A 189 37.81 16.15 37.47
N CYS A 190 37.25 15.48 36.46
CA CYS A 190 36.50 16.14 35.39
C CYS A 190 37.33 17.19 34.62
N LYS A 191 38.52 16.80 34.17
CA LYS A 191 39.42 17.66 33.38
C LYS A 191 39.45 17.24 31.91
N ALA A 192 39.37 18.22 31.01
CA ALA A 192 39.47 18.01 29.57
C ALA A 192 40.94 17.98 29.19
N VAL A 193 41.30 17.00 28.38
CA VAL A 193 42.64 16.88 27.78
C VAL A 193 42.48 16.65 26.29
N ASN A 194 43.53 16.92 25.50
CA ASN A 194 43.56 16.63 24.06
C ASN A 194 42.34 17.14 23.26
N GLY A 195 41.76 18.28 23.64
CA GLY A 195 40.58 18.85 22.96
C GLY A 195 39.23 18.26 23.39
N GLY A 196 39.16 17.61 24.56
CA GLY A 196 37.90 17.17 25.15
C GLY A 196 36.95 18.31 25.49
N ILE A 197 35.65 18.02 25.40
CA ILE A 197 34.58 18.93 25.79
C ILE A 197 34.07 18.50 27.16
N ILE A 198 33.97 19.43 28.10
CA ILE A 198 33.33 19.22 29.40
C ILE A 198 32.03 20.00 29.44
N LEU A 199 30.98 19.33 29.90
CA LEU A 199 29.73 19.93 30.31
C LEU A 199 29.66 19.98 31.84
N ASN A 200 29.65 21.20 32.37
CA ASN A 200 29.46 21.49 33.80
C ASN A 200 28.05 22.06 34.00
N GLY A 201 27.31 21.57 35.01
CA GLY A 201 25.95 22.02 35.30
C GLY A 201 24.87 21.01 34.92
N GLN A 202 23.86 21.44 34.16
CA GLN A 202 22.68 20.63 33.83
C GLN A 202 22.95 19.70 32.62
N VAL A 203 23.12 18.40 32.88
CA VAL A 203 23.55 17.42 31.86
C VAL A 203 22.71 16.15 31.94
N TYR A 204 21.80 15.92 31.01
CA TYR A 204 20.89 14.77 31.03
C TYR A 204 21.57 13.51 30.47
N VAL A 205 21.32 12.35 31.08
CA VAL A 205 21.85 11.06 30.65
C VAL A 205 20.70 10.08 30.44
N TRP A 206 20.72 9.39 29.30
CA TRP A 206 19.71 8.42 28.88
C TRP A 206 20.37 7.06 28.73
N TYR A 207 19.69 6.04 29.22
CA TYR A 207 20.21 4.68 29.26
C TYR A 207 19.31 3.80 28.42
N TRP A 208 19.92 3.12 27.46
CA TRP A 208 19.23 2.26 26.53
C TRP A 208 19.66 0.82 26.76
N ILE A 209 18.70 -0.09 26.80
CA ILE A 209 18.98 -1.52 26.91
C ILE A 209 18.48 -2.22 25.65
N ARG A 210 19.27 -3.18 25.17
CA ARG A 210 18.86 -4.08 24.09
C ARG A 210 18.85 -5.50 24.61
N THR A 211 17.68 -6.15 24.60
CA THR A 211 17.47 -7.51 25.15
C THR A 211 17.76 -8.61 24.14
N ARG A 212 17.60 -8.30 22.85
CA ARG A 212 17.91 -9.17 21.72
C ARG A 212 18.21 -8.33 20.49
N MET A 213 19.21 -8.72 19.71
CA MET A 213 19.27 -8.29 18.31
C MET A 213 18.23 -9.08 17.49
N PRO A 214 17.58 -8.47 16.48
CA PRO A 214 16.89 -9.26 15.47
C PRO A 214 17.87 -10.31 14.94
N GLU A 215 17.54 -11.59 15.14
CA GLU A 215 18.35 -12.67 14.59
C GLU A 215 18.25 -12.59 13.07
N ARG A 216 19.34 -12.15 12.44
CA ARG A 216 19.47 -12.30 10.99
C ARG A 216 19.54 -13.81 10.71
N LEU A 217 18.47 -14.32 10.12
CA LEU A 217 18.34 -15.71 9.63
C LEU A 217 19.43 -16.06 8.58
N TRP A 218 20.14 -15.06 8.05
CA TRP A 218 21.11 -15.20 6.97
C TRP A 218 22.51 -14.77 7.42
N LYS A 219 23.44 -15.74 7.40
CA LYS A 219 24.84 -15.60 7.84
C LYS A 219 25.83 -15.31 6.68
N ARG A 220 25.38 -14.72 5.56
CA ARG A 220 26.22 -14.53 4.36
C ARG A 220 26.61 -13.07 4.09
N CYS A 221 27.74 -12.92 3.40
CA CYS A 221 28.38 -11.67 2.99
C CYS A 221 27.43 -10.79 2.16
N MET A 222 27.37 -9.48 2.46
CA MET A 222 26.63 -8.49 1.68
C MET A 222 27.60 -7.57 0.96
N GLU A 223 27.52 -7.47 -0.37
CA GLU A 223 28.40 -6.63 -1.19
C GLU A 223 27.61 -5.74 -2.13
N PHE A 224 28.02 -4.49 -2.26
CA PHE A 224 27.37 -3.51 -3.12
C PHE A 224 28.41 -2.65 -3.83
N LYS A 225 28.01 -2.02 -4.94
CA LYS A 225 28.90 -1.16 -5.75
C LYS A 225 28.50 0.30 -5.59
N MET A 226 29.48 1.15 -5.32
CA MET A 226 29.32 2.60 -5.24
C MET A 226 30.15 3.27 -6.33
N LYS A 227 29.61 4.35 -6.92
CA LYS A 227 30.41 5.27 -7.75
C LYS A 227 31.13 6.25 -6.84
N THR A 228 32.45 6.36 -6.99
CA THR A 228 33.25 7.39 -6.34
C THR A 228 32.97 8.76 -6.98
N GLU A 229 33.38 9.84 -6.30
CA GLU A 229 33.30 11.22 -6.83
C GLU A 229 34.04 11.37 -8.17
N THR A 230 35.01 10.50 -8.45
CA THR A 230 35.75 10.41 -9.72
C THR A 230 35.07 9.55 -10.79
N GLY A 231 33.85 9.05 -10.54
CA GLY A 231 33.06 8.24 -11.47
C GLY A 231 33.45 6.75 -11.54
N LYS A 232 34.47 6.33 -10.78
CA LYS A 232 34.93 4.93 -10.74
C LYS A 232 33.99 4.08 -9.88
N VAL A 233 33.62 2.91 -10.38
CA VAL A 233 32.77 1.98 -9.63
C VAL A 233 33.65 1.09 -8.75
N GLU A 234 33.43 1.15 -7.43
CA GLU A 234 34.17 0.37 -6.45
C GLU A 234 33.21 -0.52 -5.63
N THR A 235 33.71 -1.66 -5.16
CA THR A 235 32.92 -2.64 -4.39
C THR A 235 33.16 -2.45 -2.90
N TYR A 236 32.08 -2.52 -2.13
CA TYR A 236 32.03 -2.41 -0.68
C TYR A 236 31.28 -3.61 -0.12
N TYR A 237 31.57 -3.97 1.12
CA TYR A 237 30.82 -4.99 1.86
C TYR A 237 30.41 -4.49 3.24
N ILE A 238 29.29 -4.99 3.75
CA ILE A 238 28.84 -4.69 5.12
C ILE A 238 29.53 -5.64 6.09
N ASP A 239 30.26 -5.10 7.07
CA ASP A 239 30.90 -5.89 8.10
C ASP A 239 29.84 -6.59 8.97
N ARG A 240 29.92 -7.92 9.03
CA ARG A 240 28.95 -8.81 9.68
C ARG A 240 28.85 -8.60 11.19
N LYS A 241 29.88 -8.07 11.84
CA LYS A 241 29.92 -7.81 13.29
C LYS A 241 29.54 -6.37 13.61
N THR A 242 29.96 -5.41 12.79
CA THR A 242 29.91 -3.99 13.16
C THR A 242 28.77 -3.23 12.47
N GLY A 243 28.39 -3.59 11.24
CA GLY A 243 27.31 -2.97 10.46
C GLY A 243 27.72 -1.90 9.44
N PRO A 244 28.83 -1.15 9.59
CA PRO A 244 29.37 -0.27 8.55
C PRO A 244 29.88 -0.97 7.29
N ALA A 245 30.00 -0.18 6.22
CA ALA A 245 30.54 -0.60 4.93
C ALA A 245 32.07 -0.44 4.86
N HIS A 246 32.75 -1.45 4.33
CA HIS A 246 34.20 -1.46 4.09
C HIS A 246 34.50 -1.72 2.63
N LYS A 247 35.53 -1.07 2.08
CA LYS A 247 35.97 -1.27 0.69
C LYS A 247 36.54 -2.69 0.53
N GLY A 248 36.09 -3.42 -0.51
CA GLY A 248 36.54 -4.78 -0.83
C GLY A 248 35.40 -5.77 -1.02
N THR A 249 35.75 -7.06 -1.07
CA THR A 249 34.81 -8.17 -1.23
C THR A 249 34.95 -9.16 -0.06
N CYS A 250 33.84 -9.59 0.55
CA CYS A 250 33.78 -10.74 1.45
C CYS A 250 33.29 -12.04 0.79
N SER A 251 32.97 -12.02 -0.52
CA SER A 251 32.37 -13.10 -1.32
C SER A 251 33.39 -13.90 -2.14
N GLN A 252 34.67 -13.54 -2.11
CA GLN A 252 35.72 -14.10 -2.97
C GLN A 252 35.84 -15.64 -2.87
N GLN A 253 35.50 -16.21 -1.71
CA GLN A 253 35.46 -17.66 -1.46
C GLN A 253 34.19 -18.37 -1.99
N PHE A 254 33.13 -17.63 -2.34
CA PHE A 254 31.81 -18.18 -2.69
C PHE A 254 31.44 -18.00 -4.18
N GLN A 255 32.31 -17.37 -4.98
CA GLN A 255 32.13 -17.13 -6.43
C GLN A 255 30.76 -16.52 -6.84
N THR A 256 30.02 -15.90 -5.91
CA THR A 256 28.66 -15.39 -6.14
C THR A 256 28.42 -14.06 -5.42
N PHE A 257 27.77 -13.12 -6.11
CA PHE A 257 27.53 -11.73 -5.67
C PHE A 257 26.11 -11.63 -5.08
N LEU A 258 25.96 -11.17 -3.83
CA LEU A 258 24.68 -11.17 -3.10
C LEU A 258 24.31 -9.74 -2.65
N ASN A 259 23.20 -9.23 -3.18
CA ASN A 259 22.54 -7.99 -2.75
C ASN A 259 21.16 -8.36 -2.18
N GLU A 260 20.84 -7.96 -0.95
CA GLU A 260 19.55 -8.28 -0.32
C GLU A 260 18.38 -7.48 -0.95
N GLY A 261 17.34 -8.20 -1.38
CA GLY A 261 16.06 -7.68 -1.86
C GLY A 261 15.62 -8.28 -3.20
N THR A 262 16.57 -8.47 -4.12
CA THR A 262 16.34 -9.09 -5.43
C THR A 262 17.60 -9.79 -5.90
N LEU A 263 17.49 -11.08 -6.23
CA LEU A 263 18.57 -11.79 -6.94
C LEU A 263 18.54 -11.42 -8.41
N LEU A 264 19.57 -10.73 -8.87
CA LEU A 264 19.79 -10.44 -10.29
C LEU A 264 20.38 -11.69 -10.95
N VAL A 265 19.64 -12.29 -11.89
CA VAL A 265 20.15 -13.41 -12.69
C VAL A 265 20.15 -13.05 -14.17
N LYS A 266 21.20 -13.49 -14.87
CA LYS A 266 21.42 -13.15 -16.28
C LYS A 266 20.50 -13.91 -17.23
N ASN A 267 20.18 -15.17 -16.91
CA ASN A 267 19.50 -16.08 -17.82
C ASN A 267 18.69 -17.16 -17.09
N LYS A 268 17.91 -17.93 -17.86
CA LYS A 268 17.02 -19.00 -17.35
C LYS A 268 17.77 -20.14 -16.65
N GLU A 269 18.96 -20.51 -17.11
CA GLU A 269 19.74 -21.60 -16.52
C GLU A 269 20.22 -21.24 -15.11
N SER A 270 20.73 -20.02 -14.94
CA SER A 270 21.10 -19.47 -13.64
C SER A 270 19.89 -19.33 -12.70
N PHE A 271 18.70 -19.04 -13.27
CA PHE A 271 17.44 -18.95 -12.54
C PHE A 271 16.96 -20.32 -12.02
N ASN A 272 17.10 -21.39 -12.81
CA ASN A 272 16.69 -22.73 -12.41
C ASN A 272 17.57 -23.33 -11.30
N ASN A 273 18.82 -22.87 -11.20
CA ASN A 273 19.75 -23.29 -10.15
C ASN A 273 19.55 -22.57 -8.81
N LEU A 274 18.54 -21.68 -8.70
CA LEU A 274 18.23 -20.98 -7.47
C LEU A 274 17.58 -21.92 -6.45
N LEU A 275 18.01 -21.79 -5.19
CA LEU A 275 17.44 -22.57 -4.08
C LEU A 275 15.96 -22.19 -3.86
N PRO A 276 15.08 -23.17 -3.63
CA PRO A 276 13.66 -22.94 -3.38
C PRO A 276 13.42 -22.33 -2.00
N VAL A 277 13.35 -21.00 -1.93
CA VAL A 277 13.09 -20.27 -0.67
C VAL A 277 11.80 -19.45 -0.80
N PRO A 278 10.72 -19.80 -0.08
CA PRO A 278 9.48 -19.03 -0.12
C PRO A 278 9.70 -17.53 0.19
N GLY A 279 9.07 -16.65 -0.59
CA GLY A 279 9.18 -15.19 -0.46
C GLY A 279 10.43 -14.58 -1.09
N GLN A 280 11.33 -15.38 -1.67
CA GLN A 280 12.51 -14.88 -2.38
C GLN A 280 12.09 -14.19 -3.69
N ILE A 281 12.67 -13.02 -3.97
CA ILE A 281 12.39 -12.25 -5.19
C ILE A 281 13.62 -12.26 -6.10
N SER A 282 13.42 -12.45 -7.41
CA SER A 282 14.49 -12.41 -8.42
C SER A 282 14.06 -11.61 -9.64
N TYR A 283 14.95 -10.76 -10.14
CA TYR A 283 14.77 -10.05 -11.41
C TYR A 283 15.61 -10.74 -12.49
N ARG A 284 14.96 -11.05 -13.61
CA ARG A 284 15.60 -11.65 -14.78
C ARG A 284 15.90 -10.58 -15.83
N GLU A 285 17.18 -10.41 -16.16
CA GLU A 285 17.62 -9.37 -17.11
C GLU A 285 17.12 -9.64 -18.54
N ASP A 286 17.11 -10.91 -18.95
CA ASP A 286 16.79 -11.32 -20.31
C ASP A 286 15.34 -11.01 -20.71
N ASN A 287 14.40 -11.04 -19.75
CA ASN A 287 12.98 -10.75 -20.00
C ASN A 287 12.44 -9.55 -19.23
N LYS A 288 13.28 -8.89 -18.43
CA LYS A 288 12.93 -7.73 -17.61
C LYS A 288 11.74 -7.94 -16.67
N LYS A 289 11.55 -9.16 -16.14
CA LYS A 289 10.45 -9.50 -15.23
C LYS A 289 10.95 -9.79 -13.81
N LEU A 290 10.08 -9.51 -12.84
CA LEU A 290 10.27 -9.78 -11.42
C LEU A 290 9.53 -11.08 -11.05
N TYR A 291 10.18 -11.96 -10.30
CA TYR A 291 9.65 -13.26 -9.90
C TYR A 291 9.67 -13.41 -8.38
N VAL A 292 8.66 -14.05 -7.81
CA VAL A 292 8.61 -14.49 -6.42
C VAL A 292 8.62 -16.02 -6.35
N ASN A 293 9.44 -16.56 -5.47
CA ASN A 293 9.51 -17.99 -5.18
C ASN A 293 8.44 -18.34 -4.14
N LYS A 294 7.59 -19.31 -4.43
CA LYS A 294 6.54 -19.81 -3.53
C LYS A 294 6.97 -21.04 -2.71
N GLY A 295 8.23 -21.47 -2.86
CA GLY A 295 8.81 -22.63 -2.19
C GLY A 295 8.97 -23.84 -3.09
N ASN A 296 8.03 -24.12 -3.99
CA ASN A 296 8.11 -25.22 -4.97
C ASN A 296 8.12 -24.73 -6.41
N GLU A 297 7.77 -23.47 -6.65
CA GLU A 297 7.68 -22.84 -7.96
C GLU A 297 8.02 -21.36 -7.89
N TRP A 298 8.37 -20.80 -9.06
CA TRP A 298 8.63 -19.37 -9.23
C TRP A 298 7.53 -18.74 -10.08
N ASP A 299 6.93 -17.67 -9.57
CA ASP A 299 5.87 -16.94 -10.25
C ASP A 299 6.27 -15.52 -10.59
N ALA A 300 5.97 -15.09 -11.82
CA ALA A 300 6.18 -13.70 -12.23
C ALA A 300 5.18 -12.78 -11.53
N ILE A 301 5.69 -11.78 -10.81
CA ILE A 301 4.87 -10.74 -10.20
C ILE A 301 4.30 -9.86 -11.31
N GLY A 302 2.98 -9.71 -11.36
CA GLY A 302 2.30 -8.89 -12.36
C GLY A 302 2.25 -9.54 -13.75
N SER A 303 2.13 -10.87 -13.82
CA SER A 303 2.01 -11.55 -15.11
C SER A 303 0.75 -11.09 -15.89
N GLU A 304 0.87 -10.91 -17.21
CA GLU A 304 -0.26 -10.64 -18.12
C GLU A 304 -1.39 -11.66 -17.93
N LYS A 305 -1.07 -12.92 -17.60
CA LYS A 305 -2.06 -13.96 -17.29
C LYS A 305 -2.91 -13.68 -16.06
N GLU A 306 -2.34 -13.08 -15.01
CA GLU A 306 -3.12 -12.69 -13.82
C GLU A 306 -3.99 -11.47 -14.12
N LEU A 307 -3.50 -10.52 -14.93
CA LEU A 307 -4.31 -9.39 -15.41
C LEU A 307 -5.46 -9.87 -16.32
N GLU A 308 -5.21 -10.77 -17.27
CA GLU A 308 -6.24 -11.40 -18.10
C GLU A 308 -7.27 -12.17 -17.27
N LYS A 309 -6.83 -12.85 -16.20
CA LYS A 309 -7.71 -13.58 -15.28
C LYS A 309 -8.54 -12.63 -14.40
N ILE A 310 -7.98 -11.49 -13.99
CA ILE A 310 -8.69 -10.45 -13.25
C ILE A 310 -9.70 -9.73 -14.16
N GLU A 311 -9.32 -9.39 -15.39
CA GLU A 311 -10.24 -8.85 -16.40
C GLU A 311 -11.34 -9.85 -16.76
N GLY A 312 -11.01 -11.13 -16.86
CA GLY A 312 -11.97 -12.21 -17.04
C GLY A 312 -12.99 -12.28 -15.91
N ARG A 313 -12.54 -12.20 -14.64
CA ARG A 313 -13.41 -12.18 -13.46
C ARG A 313 -14.20 -10.88 -13.31
N LEU A 314 -13.65 -9.73 -13.73
CA LEU A 314 -14.36 -8.45 -13.70
C LEU A 314 -15.47 -8.41 -14.76
N ASN A 315 -15.24 -9.01 -15.93
CA ASN A 315 -16.25 -9.23 -16.97
C ASN A 315 -17.33 -10.26 -16.56
N GLU A 316 -17.06 -11.12 -15.57
CA GLU A 316 -18.10 -11.97 -14.93
C GLU A 316 -18.97 -11.18 -13.92
N ILE A 317 -18.42 -10.11 -13.34
CA ILE A 317 -19.11 -9.24 -12.38
C ILE A 317 -20.03 -8.24 -13.11
N THR A 318 -19.63 -7.70 -14.26
CA THR A 318 -20.46 -6.76 -15.03
C THR A 318 -21.43 -7.49 -15.97
N LYS A 319 -22.73 -7.16 -15.84
CA LYS A 319 -23.79 -7.78 -16.65
C LYS A 319 -23.87 -7.11 -18.03
N LYS A 320 -24.05 -7.90 -19.10
CA LYS A 320 -24.06 -7.39 -20.49
C LYS A 320 -25.39 -6.76 -20.88
N SER A 321 -26.47 -7.17 -20.20
CA SER A 321 -27.84 -6.76 -20.49
C SER A 321 -28.70 -6.71 -19.23
N CYS A 322 -29.90 -6.14 -19.34
CA CYS A 322 -30.91 -6.16 -18.29
C CYS A 322 -31.42 -7.58 -18.01
N LYS A 323 -31.38 -8.47 -19.01
CA LYS A 323 -31.72 -9.88 -18.84
C LYS A 323 -30.71 -10.60 -17.96
N ASP A 324 -29.42 -10.32 -18.12
CA ASP A 324 -28.38 -10.88 -17.26
C ASP A 324 -28.49 -10.38 -15.82
N ILE A 325 -28.92 -9.12 -15.64
CA ILE A 325 -29.23 -8.54 -14.32
C ILE A 325 -30.40 -9.27 -13.68
N LEU A 326 -31.52 -9.42 -14.40
CA LEU A 326 -32.72 -10.10 -13.90
C LEU A 326 -32.48 -11.59 -13.63
N ALA A 327 -31.65 -12.25 -14.43
CA ALA A 327 -31.23 -13.63 -14.20
C ALA A 327 -30.39 -13.78 -12.93
N ALA A 328 -29.54 -12.80 -12.62
CA ALA A 328 -28.71 -12.78 -11.41
C ALA A 328 -29.50 -12.37 -10.16
N ASN A 329 -30.50 -11.49 -10.30
CA ASN A 329 -31.39 -11.08 -9.22
C ASN A 329 -32.84 -11.06 -9.73
N LYS A 330 -33.59 -12.12 -9.41
CA LYS A 330 -35.00 -12.26 -9.81
C LYS A 330 -35.94 -11.19 -9.22
N PHE A 331 -35.48 -10.45 -8.20
CA PHE A 331 -36.21 -9.35 -7.57
C PHE A 331 -35.78 -7.97 -8.08
N ALA A 332 -34.96 -7.91 -9.14
CA ALA A 332 -34.60 -6.65 -9.75
C ALA A 332 -35.85 -5.92 -10.28
N ILE A 333 -36.04 -4.67 -9.85
CA ILE A 333 -37.14 -3.81 -10.29
C ILE A 333 -36.75 -2.96 -11.50
N SER A 334 -37.72 -2.43 -12.23
CA SER A 334 -37.44 -1.52 -13.36
C SER A 334 -36.71 -0.26 -12.89
N GLY A 335 -35.72 0.20 -13.66
CA GLY A 335 -34.87 1.32 -13.24
C GLY A 335 -33.60 1.47 -14.07
N ILE A 336 -32.72 2.39 -13.67
CA ILE A 336 -31.44 2.62 -14.36
C ILE A 336 -30.39 1.67 -13.81
N TYR A 337 -29.71 0.95 -14.71
CA TYR A 337 -28.63 0.02 -14.38
C TYR A 337 -27.41 0.28 -15.24
N SER A 338 -26.23 -0.06 -14.71
CA SER A 338 -24.99 -0.09 -15.48
C SER A 338 -24.82 -1.45 -16.14
N ILE A 339 -24.59 -1.46 -17.46
CA ILE A 339 -24.31 -2.68 -18.24
C ILE A 339 -23.00 -2.53 -19.00
N GLN A 340 -22.37 -3.68 -19.29
CA GLN A 340 -21.13 -3.74 -20.08
C GLN A 340 -21.24 -4.77 -21.21
N PRO A 341 -21.88 -4.43 -22.34
CA PRO A 341 -22.03 -5.36 -23.47
C PRO A 341 -20.71 -5.74 -24.16
N ALA A 342 -19.63 -4.98 -23.97
CA ALA A 342 -18.31 -5.27 -24.54
C ALA A 342 -17.19 -4.88 -23.56
N ALA A 343 -16.07 -5.62 -23.55
CA ALA A 343 -14.88 -5.28 -22.79
C ALA A 343 -14.47 -3.84 -23.13
N SER A 344 -14.45 -2.93 -22.14
CA SER A 344 -14.29 -1.46 -22.23
C SER A 344 -15.52 -0.55 -22.42
N LYS A 345 -16.75 -1.04 -22.60
CA LYS A 345 -17.95 -0.19 -22.80
C LYS A 345 -18.97 -0.33 -21.67
N LEU A 346 -18.70 0.31 -20.54
CA LEU A 346 -19.63 0.45 -19.41
C LEU A 346 -20.49 1.72 -19.60
N PHE A 347 -21.80 1.58 -19.55
CA PHE A 347 -22.74 2.71 -19.59
C PHE A 347 -24.06 2.38 -18.91
N GLN A 348 -24.85 3.41 -18.64
CA GLN A 348 -26.17 3.27 -18.02
C GLN A 348 -27.28 3.09 -19.05
N VAL A 349 -28.26 2.26 -18.71
CA VAL A 349 -29.49 2.03 -19.48
C VAL A 349 -30.67 1.96 -18.54
N TYR A 350 -31.85 2.26 -19.05
CA TYR A 350 -33.08 1.87 -18.36
C TYR A 350 -33.38 0.38 -18.63
N CYS A 351 -33.66 -0.37 -17.57
CA CYS A 351 -34.13 -1.74 -17.62
C CYS A 351 -35.62 -1.79 -17.28
N ASP A 352 -36.41 -2.42 -18.15
CA ASP A 352 -37.79 -2.80 -17.88
C ASP A 352 -37.79 -4.27 -17.42
N MET A 353 -38.01 -4.47 -16.11
CA MET A 353 -37.94 -5.78 -15.45
C MET A 353 -39.32 -6.45 -15.30
N GLU A 354 -40.38 -5.82 -15.80
CA GLU A 354 -41.76 -6.26 -15.54
C GLU A 354 -42.49 -6.66 -16.83
N THR A 355 -42.34 -5.88 -17.90
CA THR A 355 -43.13 -6.07 -19.12
C THR A 355 -42.79 -7.41 -19.78
N HIS A 356 -43.79 -8.26 -20.01
CA HIS A 356 -43.64 -9.52 -20.75
C HIS A 356 -42.46 -10.39 -20.25
N GLY A 357 -42.36 -10.55 -18.93
CA GLY A 357 -41.31 -11.35 -18.27
C GLY A 357 -40.00 -10.61 -18.01
N GLY A 358 -39.93 -9.32 -18.32
CA GLY A 358 -38.82 -8.45 -17.92
C GLY A 358 -37.49 -8.72 -18.64
N GLY A 359 -36.43 -8.09 -18.10
CA GLY A 359 -35.06 -8.20 -18.59
C GLY A 359 -34.80 -7.39 -19.86
N TRP A 360 -35.65 -6.41 -20.16
CA TRP A 360 -35.57 -5.62 -21.38
C TRP A 360 -34.62 -4.43 -21.21
N THR A 361 -33.56 -4.38 -22.03
CA THR A 361 -32.66 -3.23 -22.11
C THR A 361 -33.22 -2.19 -23.06
N PHE A 362 -33.46 -0.98 -22.56
CA PHE A 362 -33.95 0.14 -23.38
C PHE A 362 -32.83 0.68 -24.28
N VAL A 363 -32.98 0.52 -25.60
CA VAL A 363 -31.89 0.84 -26.55
C VAL A 363 -32.21 1.96 -27.52
N TYR A 364 -33.47 2.33 -27.72
CA TYR A 364 -33.82 3.38 -28.68
C TYR A 364 -35.16 4.04 -28.35
N SER A 365 -35.20 5.37 -28.40
CA SER A 365 -36.38 6.20 -28.22
C SER A 365 -36.42 7.26 -29.32
N TYR A 366 -37.57 7.40 -29.98
CA TYR A 366 -37.75 8.32 -31.10
C TYR A 366 -39.11 9.02 -31.07
N THR A 367 -39.14 10.19 -31.71
CA THR A 367 -40.35 10.91 -32.10
C THR A 367 -40.36 11.14 -33.61
N PHE A 368 -41.23 12.03 -34.09
CA PHE A 368 -41.46 12.33 -35.49
C PHE A 368 -41.13 13.79 -35.81
N THR A 369 -40.55 14.05 -36.99
CA THR A 369 -40.27 15.42 -37.46
C THR A 369 -41.54 16.17 -37.86
N ASN A 370 -42.57 15.48 -38.36
CA ASN A 370 -43.82 16.10 -38.80
C ASN A 370 -45.02 15.17 -38.55
N TYR A 371 -45.34 14.94 -37.27
CA TYR A 371 -46.44 14.06 -36.88
C TYR A 371 -47.80 14.53 -37.39
N ASN A 372 -48.07 15.83 -37.36
CA ASN A 372 -49.34 16.42 -37.80
C ASN A 372 -49.64 16.16 -39.28
N SER A 373 -48.60 15.95 -40.09
CA SER A 373 -48.70 15.53 -41.48
C SER A 373 -48.03 14.18 -41.67
N PHE A 374 -48.55 13.16 -40.99
CA PHE A 374 -47.88 11.87 -40.83
C PHE A 374 -47.46 11.22 -42.17
N GLY A 375 -48.29 11.31 -43.20
CA GLY A 375 -48.03 10.77 -44.54
C GLY A 375 -47.16 11.66 -45.45
N SER A 376 -46.60 12.77 -44.93
CA SER A 376 -45.78 13.70 -45.70
C SER A 376 -44.35 13.21 -45.89
N GLY A 377 -43.75 13.50 -47.05
CA GLY A 377 -42.34 13.27 -47.33
C GLY A 377 -41.36 13.96 -46.36
N SER A 378 -41.85 14.98 -45.65
CA SER A 378 -41.10 15.71 -44.62
C SER A 378 -41.10 15.02 -43.25
N ASN A 379 -41.92 13.99 -43.06
CA ASN A 379 -42.00 13.24 -41.81
C ASN A 379 -40.95 12.12 -41.78
N ALA A 380 -40.28 11.96 -40.64
CA ALA A 380 -39.27 10.95 -40.37
C ALA A 380 -39.20 10.65 -38.87
N VAL A 381 -38.70 9.47 -38.49
CA VAL A 381 -38.34 9.19 -37.09
C VAL A 381 -37.08 9.97 -36.72
N THR A 382 -37.03 10.56 -35.52
CA THR A 382 -35.88 11.34 -35.05
C THR A 382 -35.73 11.26 -33.53
N PRO A 383 -34.48 11.19 -32.98
CA PRO A 383 -33.24 10.91 -33.69
C PRO A 383 -33.22 9.46 -34.23
N ARG A 384 -32.24 9.11 -35.06
CA ARG A 384 -32.01 7.72 -35.50
C ARG A 384 -30.80 7.10 -34.81
N PRO A 385 -30.74 5.77 -34.62
CA PRO A 385 -29.51 5.09 -34.25
C PRO A 385 -28.47 5.22 -35.37
N ASN A 386 -27.20 4.96 -35.04
CA ASN A 386 -26.10 4.87 -36.00
C ASN A 386 -26.12 3.58 -36.86
N TRP A 387 -27.29 2.95 -37.03
CA TRP A 387 -27.46 1.81 -37.92
C TRP A 387 -27.23 2.21 -39.40
N PRO A 388 -26.96 1.25 -40.29
CA PRO A 388 -26.55 1.54 -41.67
C PRO A 388 -27.72 1.98 -42.56
N ALA A 389 -28.12 3.26 -42.43
CA ALA A 389 -29.08 3.99 -43.26
C ALA A 389 -28.36 5.17 -43.96
N ARG A 390 -27.79 4.90 -45.16
CA ARG A 390 -26.92 5.83 -45.91
C ARG A 390 -27.62 7.10 -46.40
N THR A 391 -28.91 7.03 -46.69
CA THR A 391 -29.68 8.14 -47.28
C THR A 391 -30.46 8.95 -46.24
N ALA A 392 -30.61 8.41 -45.02
CA ALA A 392 -31.28 9.13 -43.94
C ALA A 392 -30.53 10.42 -43.57
N ASN A 393 -31.28 11.49 -43.31
CA ASN A 393 -30.76 12.84 -43.07
C ASN A 393 -31.16 13.42 -41.70
N VAL A 394 -31.89 12.67 -40.88
CA VAL A 394 -32.14 13.03 -39.47
C VAL A 394 -30.89 12.80 -38.59
N PRO A 395 -30.77 13.53 -37.45
CA PRO A 395 -29.66 13.39 -36.52
C PRO A 395 -29.44 11.97 -36.00
N ILE A 396 -28.17 11.57 -35.88
CA ILE A 396 -27.77 10.28 -35.28
C ILE A 396 -27.61 10.45 -33.77
N SER A 397 -28.07 9.47 -32.99
CA SER A 397 -27.78 9.36 -31.57
C SER A 397 -27.03 8.06 -31.26
N THR A 398 -26.06 8.17 -30.35
CA THR A 398 -25.39 7.05 -29.67
C THR A 398 -25.44 7.21 -28.14
N THR A 399 -26.33 8.09 -27.65
CA THR A 399 -26.57 8.33 -26.23
C THR A 399 -27.76 7.47 -25.76
N PRO A 400 -27.55 6.55 -24.80
CA PRO A 400 -28.62 5.71 -24.25
C PRO A 400 -29.77 6.55 -23.67
N PRO A 401 -31.04 6.24 -24.01
CA PRO A 401 -32.18 6.84 -23.32
C PRO A 401 -32.33 6.21 -21.92
N LEU A 402 -32.49 7.06 -20.90
CA LEU A 402 -32.59 6.65 -19.48
C LEU A 402 -34.02 6.69 -18.92
N SER A 403 -34.96 7.20 -19.72
CA SER A 403 -36.39 7.25 -19.40
C SER A 403 -37.21 7.31 -20.69
N GLU A 404 -38.48 6.89 -20.65
CA GLU A 404 -39.35 6.86 -21.84
C GLU A 404 -39.57 8.24 -22.49
N SER A 405 -39.36 9.34 -21.74
CA SER A 405 -39.40 10.73 -22.25
C SER A 405 -38.09 11.19 -22.87
N SER A 406 -36.97 10.54 -22.57
CA SER A 406 -35.68 10.86 -23.18
C SER A 406 -35.54 10.21 -24.57
N LEU A 407 -35.21 11.03 -25.57
CA LEU A 407 -34.89 10.58 -26.92
C LEU A 407 -33.41 10.19 -27.03
N GLY A 408 -33.10 9.19 -27.84
CA GLY A 408 -31.72 8.75 -28.03
C GLY A 408 -31.63 7.28 -28.40
N ALA A 409 -30.41 6.81 -28.67
CA ALA A 409 -30.15 5.41 -28.96
C ALA A 409 -28.83 4.96 -28.35
N VAL A 410 -28.78 3.74 -27.83
CA VAL A 410 -27.52 3.03 -27.57
C VAL A 410 -26.81 2.81 -28.91
N ASP A 411 -25.48 2.90 -28.93
CA ASP A 411 -24.66 2.56 -30.10
C ASP A 411 -25.08 1.20 -30.67
N TRP A 412 -25.57 1.22 -31.91
CA TRP A 412 -26.12 0.06 -32.61
C TRP A 412 -25.11 -1.09 -32.73
N ASN A 413 -23.81 -0.78 -32.77
CA ASN A 413 -22.76 -1.79 -32.80
C ASN A 413 -22.73 -2.68 -31.55
N LEU A 414 -23.29 -2.19 -30.44
CA LEU A 414 -23.38 -2.92 -29.17
C LEU A 414 -24.67 -3.75 -29.05
N TRP A 415 -25.68 -3.50 -29.88
CA TRP A 415 -26.99 -4.17 -29.78
C TRP A 415 -26.86 -5.69 -29.88
N LYS A 416 -25.97 -6.19 -30.75
CA LYS A 416 -25.69 -7.63 -30.93
C LYS A 416 -25.17 -8.33 -29.68
N ASN A 417 -24.60 -7.56 -28.76
CA ASN A 417 -24.07 -8.07 -27.49
C ASN A 417 -25.08 -7.92 -26.33
N ILE A 418 -26.15 -7.14 -26.52
CA ILE A 418 -27.22 -6.93 -25.54
C ILE A 418 -28.27 -8.03 -25.67
N GLY A 419 -28.76 -8.26 -26.89
CA GLY A 419 -29.89 -9.16 -27.10
C GLY A 419 -30.22 -9.36 -28.57
N LYS A 420 -31.03 -10.37 -28.85
CA LYS A 420 -31.50 -10.68 -30.22
C LYS A 420 -33.01 -10.56 -30.35
N GLU A 421 -33.72 -10.78 -29.26
CA GLU A 421 -35.15 -10.53 -29.17
C GLU A 421 -35.37 -9.03 -28.96
N PHE A 422 -36.39 -8.46 -29.59
CA PHE A 422 -36.70 -7.05 -29.45
C PHE A 422 -38.17 -6.83 -29.12
N MET A 423 -38.44 -5.80 -28.34
CA MET A 423 -39.77 -5.29 -28.05
C MET A 423 -39.89 -3.89 -28.62
N VAL A 424 -40.99 -3.59 -29.31
CA VAL A 424 -41.35 -2.24 -29.74
C VAL A 424 -42.54 -1.78 -28.92
N LYS A 425 -42.35 -0.72 -28.14
CA LYS A 425 -43.45 0.03 -27.52
C LYS A 425 -43.69 1.27 -28.36
N SER A 426 -44.93 1.56 -28.71
CA SER A 426 -45.29 2.81 -29.39
C SER A 426 -46.58 3.31 -28.79
N ASN A 427 -46.72 4.62 -28.67
CA ASN A 427 -47.98 5.21 -28.20
C ASN A 427 -48.96 5.47 -29.35
N ILE A 428 -48.57 5.18 -30.60
CA ILE A 428 -49.43 5.31 -31.79
C ILE A 428 -49.71 3.98 -32.53
N ASN A 429 -49.01 2.90 -32.18
CA ASN A 429 -49.22 1.55 -32.74
C ASN A 429 -49.07 0.47 -31.65
N HIS A 430 -49.62 -0.73 -31.86
CA HIS A 430 -49.62 -1.83 -30.89
C HIS A 430 -48.21 -2.25 -30.48
N TRP A 431 -48.05 -2.66 -29.23
CA TRP A 431 -46.77 -3.13 -28.74
C TRP A 431 -46.53 -4.56 -29.19
N ILE A 432 -45.33 -4.83 -29.67
CA ILE A 432 -44.95 -6.14 -30.18
C ILE A 432 -43.66 -6.63 -29.56
N VAL A 433 -43.55 -7.94 -29.39
CA VAL A 433 -42.31 -8.64 -29.08
C VAL A 433 -41.98 -9.54 -30.26
N CYS A 434 -40.72 -9.52 -30.71
CA CYS A 434 -40.28 -10.21 -31.90
C CYS A 434 -38.98 -10.97 -31.65
N GLN A 435 -38.94 -12.22 -32.12
CA GLN A 435 -37.78 -13.09 -32.10
C GLN A 435 -37.26 -13.31 -33.53
N PRO A 436 -35.93 -13.33 -33.73
CA PRO A 436 -35.34 -13.54 -35.04
C PRO A 436 -35.63 -14.96 -35.55
N ASN A 437 -36.03 -15.08 -36.82
CA ASN A 437 -36.24 -16.36 -37.50
C ASN A 437 -35.64 -16.30 -38.92
N GLY A 438 -34.37 -15.88 -39.00
CA GLY A 438 -33.66 -15.64 -40.26
C GLY A 438 -33.39 -14.16 -40.53
N GLY A 439 -34.28 -13.26 -40.14
CA GLY A 439 -34.09 -11.80 -40.14
C GLY A 439 -33.69 -11.25 -38.78
N SER A 440 -33.09 -10.06 -38.75
CA SER A 440 -32.66 -9.38 -37.52
C SER A 440 -32.65 -7.86 -37.66
N LEU A 441 -33.26 -7.19 -36.67
CA LEU A 441 -33.16 -5.74 -36.46
C LEU A 441 -31.85 -5.34 -35.77
N VAL A 442 -31.20 -6.29 -35.09
CA VAL A 442 -29.98 -6.08 -34.32
C VAL A 442 -28.73 -6.19 -35.19
N THR A 443 -28.75 -7.10 -36.16
CA THR A 443 -27.63 -7.34 -37.08
C THR A 443 -28.19 -7.23 -38.49
N LYS A 444 -28.01 -6.09 -39.16
CA LYS A 444 -28.61 -5.71 -40.47
C LYS A 444 -28.85 -6.90 -41.42
N LYS A 445 -29.98 -7.60 -41.25
CA LYS A 445 -30.26 -8.87 -41.93
C LYS A 445 -31.74 -8.95 -42.25
N ASN A 446 -32.02 -9.00 -43.55
CA ASN A 446 -33.38 -9.22 -44.05
C ASN A 446 -33.79 -10.67 -43.76
N GLY A 447 -35.07 -10.88 -43.47
CA GLY A 447 -35.60 -12.23 -43.30
C GLY A 447 -36.79 -12.30 -42.35
N LEU A 448 -37.25 -13.53 -42.11
CA LEU A 448 -38.41 -13.79 -41.26
C LEU A 448 -38.10 -13.55 -39.78
N MET A 449 -39.14 -13.24 -39.03
CA MET A 449 -39.16 -13.10 -37.58
C MET A 449 -40.51 -13.59 -37.07
N ARG A 450 -40.56 -13.96 -35.79
CA ARG A 450 -41.79 -14.38 -35.13
C ARG A 450 -42.17 -13.28 -34.14
N CYS A 451 -43.33 -12.67 -34.33
CA CYS A 451 -43.78 -11.61 -33.45
C CYS A 451 -45.09 -11.96 -32.76
N GLN A 452 -45.31 -11.35 -31.61
CA GLN A 452 -46.52 -11.42 -30.82
C GLN A 452 -46.95 -10.00 -30.45
N ASN A 453 -48.25 -9.73 -30.52
CA ASN A 453 -48.83 -8.51 -29.98
C ASN A 453 -49.00 -8.67 -28.47
N ILE A 454 -48.42 -7.74 -27.71
CA ILE A 454 -48.45 -7.74 -26.25
C ILE A 454 -49.32 -6.63 -25.66
N LYS A 455 -49.75 -5.64 -26.47
CA LYS A 455 -50.68 -4.58 -26.04
C LYS A 455 -51.33 -3.87 -27.23
N ASN A 456 -52.66 -3.82 -27.23
CA ASN A 456 -53.42 -3.05 -28.20
C ASN A 456 -53.44 -1.55 -27.85
N VAL A 457 -52.71 -0.73 -28.61
CA VAL A 457 -52.70 0.74 -28.47
C VAL A 457 -53.69 1.46 -29.39
N ALA A 458 -53.68 1.14 -30.69
CA ALA A 458 -54.66 1.64 -31.65
C ALA A 458 -56.00 0.88 -31.55
N THR A 459 -57.07 1.43 -32.13
CA THR A 459 -58.40 0.80 -32.13
C THR A 459 -58.59 -0.19 -33.28
N ALA A 460 -57.82 -0.06 -34.36
CA ALA A 460 -57.91 -0.91 -35.54
C ALA A 460 -56.97 -2.12 -35.46
N CYS A 461 -57.39 -3.24 -36.09
CA CYS A 461 -56.52 -4.38 -36.45
C CYS A 461 -55.82 -5.10 -35.28
N SER A 462 -56.55 -5.30 -34.17
CA SER A 462 -56.09 -6.12 -33.05
C SER A 462 -55.72 -7.55 -33.51
N GLY A 463 -54.47 -7.95 -33.23
CA GLY A 463 -53.95 -9.30 -33.54
C GLY A 463 -53.09 -9.39 -34.79
N VAL A 464 -53.01 -8.35 -35.63
CA VAL A 464 -52.03 -8.30 -36.72
C VAL A 464 -50.63 -8.07 -36.13
N VAL A 465 -49.65 -8.83 -36.61
CA VAL A 465 -48.24 -8.69 -36.21
C VAL A 465 -47.33 -8.79 -37.44
N PRO A 466 -46.18 -8.11 -37.44
CA PRO A 466 -45.22 -8.29 -38.51
C PRO A 466 -44.52 -9.66 -38.40
N TYR A 467 -44.05 -10.20 -39.52
CA TYR A 467 -43.36 -11.49 -39.58
C TYR A 467 -42.06 -11.43 -40.38
N ARG A 468 -41.68 -10.26 -40.90
CA ARG A 468 -40.46 -10.09 -41.69
C ARG A 468 -39.83 -8.72 -41.46
N VAL A 469 -38.50 -8.66 -41.39
CA VAL A 469 -37.74 -7.41 -41.36
C VAL A 469 -37.03 -7.20 -42.71
N PHE A 470 -37.07 -5.96 -43.21
CA PHE A 470 -36.25 -5.52 -44.34
C PHE A 470 -35.47 -4.26 -44.00
N TRP A 471 -34.31 -4.11 -44.63
CA TRP A 471 -33.41 -2.98 -44.46
C TRP A 471 -33.33 -2.16 -45.73
N HIS A 472 -33.74 -0.90 -45.65
CA HIS A 472 -33.62 0.08 -46.73
C HIS A 472 -32.49 1.07 -46.43
N ASN A 473 -32.12 1.87 -47.44
CA ASN A 473 -31.08 2.89 -47.28
C ASN A 473 -31.46 4.04 -46.34
N VAL A 474 -32.74 4.16 -45.97
CA VAL A 474 -33.25 5.19 -45.05
C VAL A 474 -33.66 4.65 -43.68
N GLY A 475 -33.66 3.33 -43.49
CA GLY A 475 -34.00 2.69 -42.22
C GLY A 475 -34.64 1.30 -42.40
N PRO A 476 -34.83 0.55 -41.30
CA PRO A 476 -35.49 -0.75 -41.32
C PRO A 476 -37.03 -0.65 -41.36
N THR A 477 -37.65 -1.70 -41.89
CA THR A 477 -39.10 -1.92 -41.88
C THR A 477 -39.42 -3.26 -41.23
N LEU A 478 -40.56 -3.32 -40.54
CA LEU A 478 -41.20 -4.56 -40.09
C LEU A 478 -42.47 -4.74 -40.91
N HIS A 479 -42.61 -5.88 -41.58
CA HIS A 479 -43.67 -6.16 -42.53
C HIS A 479 -44.69 -7.17 -42.00
N ALA A 480 -45.96 -6.88 -42.26
CA ALA A 480 -47.03 -7.87 -42.33
C ALA A 480 -47.40 -8.08 -43.82
N SER A 481 -48.60 -7.69 -44.26
CA SER A 481 -48.92 -7.61 -45.70
C SER A 481 -48.12 -6.53 -46.43
N SER A 482 -47.76 -5.47 -45.72
CA SER A 482 -46.93 -4.33 -46.13
C SER A 482 -46.26 -3.75 -44.87
N TYR A 483 -45.85 -2.47 -44.86
CA TYR A 483 -45.20 -1.84 -43.72
C TYR A 483 -46.15 -1.78 -42.50
N TYR A 484 -45.74 -2.45 -41.42
CA TYR A 484 -46.34 -2.38 -40.09
C TYR A 484 -45.61 -1.35 -39.23
N TYR A 485 -44.27 -1.43 -39.23
CA TYR A 485 -43.39 -0.35 -38.79
C TYR A 485 -42.43 0.02 -39.91
N TYR A 486 -42.21 1.31 -40.14
CA TYR A 486 -41.15 1.81 -41.00
C TYR A 486 -40.41 2.94 -40.29
N PHE A 487 -39.18 2.65 -39.87
CA PHE A 487 -38.31 3.60 -39.18
C PHE A 487 -37.56 4.47 -40.19
N ASN A 488 -38.30 5.22 -41.02
CA ASN A 488 -37.75 6.10 -42.05
C ASN A 488 -37.05 7.32 -41.42
N GLY A 489 -35.74 7.47 -41.62
CA GLY A 489 -34.96 8.62 -41.18
C GLY A 489 -34.70 9.68 -42.26
N PHE A 490 -35.47 9.71 -43.34
CA PHE A 490 -35.29 10.64 -44.46
C PHE A 490 -36.48 11.58 -44.63
N THR A 491 -36.22 12.90 -44.69
CA THR A 491 -37.24 13.96 -44.72
C THR A 491 -37.47 14.58 -46.10
N ARG A 492 -37.06 13.92 -47.19
CA ARG A 492 -37.32 14.43 -48.56
C ARG A 492 -38.29 13.59 -49.39
N TYR A 493 -38.40 12.29 -49.09
CA TYR A 493 -39.28 11.36 -49.80
C TYR A 493 -39.57 10.15 -48.90
N HIS A 494 -40.71 9.49 -49.13
CA HIS A 494 -41.31 8.52 -48.20
C HIS A 494 -41.66 9.11 -46.82
N TYR A 495 -42.36 8.33 -45.99
CA TYR A 495 -42.76 8.70 -44.63
C TYR A 495 -42.62 7.49 -43.71
N PRO A 496 -42.42 7.68 -42.40
CA PRO A 496 -42.45 6.59 -41.44
C PRO A 496 -43.86 6.01 -41.33
N THR A 497 -43.95 4.72 -41.02
CA THR A 497 -45.21 3.99 -40.97
C THR A 497 -45.37 3.34 -39.61
N HIS A 498 -46.52 3.55 -38.97
CA HIS A 498 -46.89 2.96 -37.69
C HIS A 498 -48.31 2.38 -37.79
N ASP A 499 -48.49 1.48 -38.74
CA ASP A 499 -49.81 0.96 -39.13
C ASP A 499 -50.12 -0.37 -38.44
N PRO A 500 -51.05 -0.43 -37.46
CA PRO A 500 -51.44 -1.67 -36.79
C PRO A 500 -52.04 -2.70 -37.75
N CYS A 501 -52.53 -2.30 -38.91
CA CYS A 501 -53.05 -3.21 -39.92
C CYS A 501 -51.97 -3.75 -40.86
N GLY A 502 -50.75 -3.20 -40.81
CA GLY A 502 -49.65 -3.60 -41.68
C GLY A 502 -49.94 -3.47 -43.17
N LYS A 503 -50.67 -2.42 -43.57
CA LYS A 503 -51.05 -2.11 -44.96
C LYS A 503 -50.31 -0.90 -45.53
N ASN A 504 -49.35 -0.36 -44.77
CA ASN A 504 -48.70 0.91 -45.08
C ASN A 504 -49.67 2.10 -45.18
N SER A 505 -50.65 2.14 -44.29
CA SER A 505 -51.56 3.28 -44.18
C SER A 505 -51.06 4.32 -43.17
N GLY A 506 -51.06 5.58 -43.57
CA GLY A 506 -50.81 6.71 -42.67
C GLY A 506 -51.98 7.05 -41.74
N SER A 507 -53.14 6.40 -41.84
CA SER A 507 -54.36 6.79 -41.09
C SER A 507 -54.78 5.83 -39.97
N ASN A 508 -54.22 4.62 -39.91
CA ASN A 508 -54.65 3.59 -38.96
C ASN A 508 -53.99 3.72 -37.58
N HIS A 509 -52.96 4.55 -37.45
CA HIS A 509 -52.28 4.79 -36.19
C HIS A 509 -53.18 5.60 -35.24
N LYS A 510 -52.94 5.51 -33.94
CA LYS A 510 -53.71 6.26 -32.94
C LYS A 510 -53.38 7.76 -33.03
N ASN A 511 -54.39 8.59 -33.24
CA ASN A 511 -54.27 10.05 -33.29
C ASN A 511 -54.44 10.72 -31.91
N GLY A 512 -54.08 12.00 -31.81
CA GLY A 512 -54.33 12.82 -30.60
C GLY A 512 -53.49 12.44 -29.38
N VAL A 513 -52.31 11.86 -29.58
CA VAL A 513 -51.43 11.38 -28.50
C VAL A 513 -50.43 12.46 -28.12
N SER A 514 -50.23 12.69 -26.82
CA SER A 514 -49.17 13.54 -26.30
C SER A 514 -47.78 12.93 -26.56
N ASN A 515 -46.87 13.67 -27.17
CA ASN A 515 -45.50 13.24 -27.50
C ASN A 515 -45.47 11.94 -28.33
N PRO A 516 -45.94 11.96 -29.59
CA PRO A 516 -46.02 10.78 -30.44
C PRO A 516 -44.63 10.20 -30.71
N GLY A 517 -44.50 8.88 -30.59
CA GLY A 517 -43.21 8.23 -30.72
C GLY A 517 -43.23 6.72 -30.44
N GLY A 518 -42.04 6.20 -30.18
CA GLY A 518 -41.88 4.83 -29.75
C GLY A 518 -40.49 4.52 -29.21
N GLN A 519 -40.39 3.32 -28.66
CA GLN A 519 -39.27 2.79 -27.95
C GLN A 519 -38.94 1.39 -28.49
N ILE A 520 -37.65 1.04 -28.51
CA ILE A 520 -37.17 -0.32 -28.78
C ILE A 520 -36.33 -0.80 -27.60
N TYR A 521 -36.60 -2.02 -27.17
CA TYR A 521 -35.87 -2.73 -26.13
C TYR A 521 -35.31 -4.04 -26.67
N LEU A 522 -34.20 -4.52 -26.10
CA LEU A 522 -33.55 -5.79 -26.47
C LEU A 522 -33.37 -6.71 -25.27
N ARG A 523 -33.39 -8.03 -25.52
CA ARG A 523 -33.00 -9.07 -24.55
C ARG A 523 -32.59 -10.41 -25.20
#